data_AF-A0A150SRC8-F1
#
_entry.id   AF-A0A150SRC8-F1
#
_cell.length_a   1.000
_cell.length_b   1.000
_cell.length_c   1.000
_cell.angle_alpha   90.00
_cell.angle_beta   90.00
_cell.angle_gamma   90.00
#
_symmetry.space_group_name_H-M   'P 1'
#
loop_
_entity.id
_entity.type
_entity.pdbx_description
1 polymer ?
#
loop_
_entity_poly.entity_id
_entity_poly.type
_entity_poly.pdbx_seq_one_letter_code
_entity_poly.pdbx_strand_id
1 'polypeptide(L)'
;MPSSIIIASLAGCISDDADTATLAGDLTAQAQSALSSEAVTVVSRRDDSAAPVHVQIKECTTVASSDVHLGVDCVVDPEYALVGGGATTDSSTGSAAFLRESRPLDARTWRASSSARVAPNPHHLTVYAIGMRLDGVRTKDLQDSIQRKSVEAPTDVAAAQVDDGWRTIGGGASTAPDASVTDGAARFLTASYPAGLDEWKTASTDYIIPAAGTTSAWLLQLKDEVIEGFGGLEIKTIQGSSEHADHGYGESSLQIEPGWALIGMGASIDYASEQRSRTLVSIQPGEDGRSVSVTSRDQFAASAGTTTAYAVVARKKAGTHGLCNPGTALESSVDSCVSAVCEQRGSCCTTAWDDTCVGLVEPVCGRSCAEHTCVPTVYEPEKWTYTDGTAVQSNCYYYAQNKYPVSGVGQDPGYTMGLRPTSAQAYLFEDYAAGDGLIPSSLTEPCPDNRTKIYMYANPGSYHVYRQDGDGTWSDKFAAWGLAVPTPDTGDRPQHLADQRNPVEAYMCACNHPLPDQLPPRQ
;
A
#
# COMPACT_ATOMS: atom_id res chain seq x y z
N MET A 1 -55.49 -0.09 38.12
CA MET A 1 -54.99 -0.64 36.84
C MET A 1 -53.61 -0.02 36.61
N PRO A 2 -52.50 -0.76 36.72
CA PRO A 2 -51.21 -0.21 36.31
C PRO A 2 -50.90 -0.66 34.88
N SER A 3 -50.66 0.33 34.03
CA SER A 3 -50.15 0.20 32.68
C SER A 3 -48.74 -0.39 32.73
N SER A 4 -48.51 -1.48 32.01
CA SER A 4 -47.18 -2.03 31.78
C SER A 4 -46.53 -1.25 30.64
N ILE A 5 -45.48 -0.49 30.95
CA ILE A 5 -44.56 0.08 29.97
C ILE A 5 -43.53 -1.01 29.67
N ILE A 6 -43.54 -1.50 28.42
CA ILE A 6 -42.49 -2.37 27.89
C ILE A 6 -41.38 -1.46 27.39
N ILE A 7 -40.26 -1.43 28.10
CA ILE A 7 -39.01 -0.84 27.61
C ILE A 7 -38.29 -1.95 26.84
N ALA A 8 -38.30 -1.85 25.51
CA ALA A 8 -37.45 -2.67 24.65
C ALA A 8 -36.01 -2.10 24.69
N SER A 9 -35.06 -2.86 25.24
CA SER A 9 -33.64 -2.54 25.14
C SER A 9 -33.13 -2.93 23.76
N LEU A 10 -32.66 -1.95 22.99
CA LEU A 10 -31.87 -2.16 21.77
C LEU A 10 -30.49 -2.71 22.18
N ALA A 11 -30.31 -4.03 22.09
CA ALA A 11 -29.02 -4.68 22.22
C ALA A 11 -28.25 -4.50 20.89
N GLY A 12 -27.20 -3.68 20.92
CA GLY A 12 -26.21 -3.61 19.84
C GLY A 12 -25.43 -4.91 19.71
N CYS A 13 -24.86 -5.17 18.53
CA CYS A 13 -24.15 -6.39 18.16
C CYS A 13 -22.80 -6.53 18.88
N ILE A 14 -22.82 -6.66 20.21
CA ILE A 14 -21.67 -7.04 21.01
C ILE A 14 -21.73 -8.55 21.14
N SER A 15 -20.80 -9.26 20.51
CA SER A 15 -20.47 -10.60 20.96
C SER A 15 -19.95 -10.48 22.39
N ASP A 16 -20.61 -11.15 23.33
CA ASP A 16 -20.15 -11.29 24.72
C ASP A 16 -18.81 -12.04 24.76
N ASP A 17 -17.71 -11.34 24.47
CA ASP A 17 -16.37 -11.77 24.83
C ASP A 17 -15.94 -10.96 26.05
N ALA A 18 -16.16 -11.55 27.22
CA ALA A 18 -15.66 -11.07 28.49
C ALA A 18 -14.13 -11.28 28.55
N ASP A 19 -13.38 -10.39 27.91
CA ASP A 19 -11.94 -10.22 28.13
C ASP A 19 -11.49 -8.79 27.74
N THR A 20 -12.14 -7.78 28.32
CA THR A 20 -11.77 -6.37 28.15
C THR A 20 -11.33 -5.75 29.46
N ALA A 21 -10.05 -5.92 29.80
CA ALA A 21 -9.34 -4.99 30.68
C ALA A 21 -7.81 -5.16 30.52
N THR A 22 -7.20 -4.41 29.58
CA THR A 22 -5.80 -3.88 29.55
C THR A 22 -5.15 -3.76 28.14
N LEU A 23 -5.87 -3.34 27.08
CA LEU A 23 -5.25 -3.18 25.75
C LEU A 23 -5.64 -1.93 24.94
N ALA A 24 -6.22 -0.89 25.56
CA ALA A 24 -6.73 0.28 24.83
C ALA A 24 -5.77 1.49 24.74
N GLY A 25 -4.51 1.36 25.19
CA GLY A 25 -3.57 2.48 25.24
C GLY A 25 -2.38 2.42 24.27
N ASP A 26 -2.17 1.32 23.55
CA ASP A 26 -0.81 1.02 23.07
C ASP A 26 -0.70 0.43 21.65
N LEU A 27 -1.76 0.25 20.87
CA LEU A 27 -1.65 -0.48 19.59
C LEU A 27 -1.28 0.36 18.36
N THR A 28 -1.48 1.69 18.39
CA THR A 28 -0.91 2.58 17.35
C THR A 28 0.57 2.90 17.60
N ALA A 29 1.09 2.59 18.80
CA ALA A 29 2.51 2.71 19.15
C ALA A 29 3.25 1.35 19.13
N GLN A 30 2.59 0.24 19.48
CA GLN A 30 3.22 -1.09 19.52
C GLN A 30 3.41 -1.76 18.16
N ALA A 31 2.71 -1.32 17.11
CA ALA A 31 3.05 -1.76 15.74
C ALA A 31 4.30 -1.05 15.17
N GLN A 32 4.82 0.00 15.86
CA GLN A 32 5.86 0.88 15.33
C GLN A 32 7.24 0.76 16.03
N SER A 33 7.43 -0.09 17.06
CA SER A 33 8.59 0.11 17.96
C SER A 33 9.30 -1.16 18.48
N ALA A 34 9.44 -2.21 17.69
CA ALA A 34 10.37 -3.30 18.05
C ALA A 34 11.72 -3.27 17.30
N LEU A 35 11.90 -2.40 16.30
CA LEU A 35 13.08 -2.46 15.41
C LEU A 35 13.78 -1.12 15.10
N SER A 36 13.20 0.02 15.49
CA SER A 36 13.91 1.32 15.58
C SER A 36 14.17 1.62 17.06
N SER A 37 15.43 1.88 17.43
CA SER A 37 15.77 2.31 18.79
C SER A 37 15.46 3.79 19.06
N GLU A 38 15.04 4.54 18.03
CA GLU A 38 14.93 6.00 18.08
C GLU A 38 13.47 6.46 17.98
N ALA A 39 13.11 7.43 18.83
CA ALA A 39 11.80 8.08 18.80
C ALA A 39 11.68 9.00 17.59
N VAL A 40 10.55 8.93 16.88
CA VAL A 40 10.26 9.72 15.67
C VAL A 40 8.94 10.47 15.78
N THR A 41 8.84 11.63 15.13
CA THR A 41 7.56 12.25 14.76
C THR A 41 7.11 11.69 13.40
N VAL A 42 5.81 11.46 13.25
CA VAL A 42 5.24 10.86 12.02
C VAL A 42 4.26 11.83 11.37
N VAL A 43 4.49 12.13 10.09
CA VAL A 43 3.56 12.85 9.21
C VAL A 43 3.10 11.89 8.11
N SER A 44 1.83 11.98 7.75
CA SER A 44 1.22 11.13 6.72
C SER A 44 0.54 11.99 5.67
N ARG A 45 0.86 11.73 4.40
CA ARG A 45 0.27 12.41 3.24
C ARG A 45 -0.32 11.37 2.30
N ARG A 46 -1.44 11.70 1.66
CA ARG A 46 -2.09 10.86 0.63
C ARG A 46 -2.11 11.61 -0.69
N ASP A 47 -1.85 10.90 -1.79
CA ASP A 47 -2.01 11.37 -3.15
C ASP A 47 -2.94 10.42 -3.91
N ASP A 48 -4.13 10.94 -4.22
CA ASP A 48 -5.18 10.25 -4.97
C ASP A 48 -5.33 10.83 -6.39
N SER A 49 -4.41 11.69 -6.82
CA SER A 49 -4.50 12.35 -8.14
C SER A 49 -4.33 11.40 -9.33
N ALA A 50 -3.84 10.18 -9.08
CA ALA A 50 -3.71 9.09 -10.04
C ALA A 50 -4.71 7.95 -9.78
N ALA A 51 -5.80 8.22 -9.04
CA ALA A 51 -6.88 7.27 -8.81
C ALA A 51 -7.26 6.55 -10.13
N PRO A 52 -7.36 5.22 -10.13
CA PRO A 52 -7.50 4.33 -8.96
C PRO A 52 -6.18 3.83 -8.32
N VAL A 53 -5.03 4.46 -8.63
CA VAL A 53 -3.77 4.24 -7.90
C VAL A 53 -3.65 5.27 -6.79
N HIS A 54 -3.61 4.80 -5.55
CA HIS A 54 -3.52 5.63 -4.36
C HIS A 54 -2.15 5.50 -3.73
N VAL A 55 -1.53 6.63 -3.39
CA VAL A 55 -0.21 6.67 -2.76
C VAL A 55 -0.31 7.27 -1.37
N GLN A 56 0.40 6.66 -0.43
CA GLN A 56 0.69 7.23 0.87
C GLN A 56 2.17 7.53 0.99
N ILE A 57 2.51 8.70 1.52
CA ILE A 57 3.87 9.05 1.92
C ILE A 57 3.86 9.23 3.42
N LYS A 58 4.56 8.34 4.12
CA LYS A 58 4.90 8.51 5.54
C LYS A 58 6.25 9.16 5.67
N GLU A 59 6.34 10.10 6.58
CA GLU A 59 7.54 10.84 6.92
C GLU A 59 7.81 10.66 8.41
N CYS A 60 8.93 10.02 8.73
CA CYS A 60 9.33 9.69 10.09
C CYS A 60 10.63 10.42 10.43
N THR A 61 10.56 11.45 11.26
CA THR A 61 11.70 12.32 11.60
C THR A 61 12.15 12.07 13.03
N THR A 62 13.44 11.82 13.24
CA THR A 62 13.97 11.61 14.59
C THR A 62 13.69 12.82 15.49
N VAL A 63 13.25 12.58 16.74
CA VAL A 63 12.96 13.65 17.70
C VAL A 63 14.25 14.30 18.20
N ALA A 64 15.27 13.48 18.44
CA ALA A 64 16.59 13.94 18.86
C ALA A 64 17.51 14.07 17.66
N SER A 65 18.36 15.10 17.68
CA SER A 65 19.49 15.18 16.77
C SER A 65 20.65 14.33 17.27
N SER A 66 21.36 13.67 16.35
CA SER A 66 22.52 12.83 16.64
C SER A 66 23.60 13.02 15.57
N ASP A 67 24.85 12.72 15.91
CA ASP A 67 25.93 12.64 14.91
C ASP A 67 25.80 11.40 14.02
N VAL A 68 25.08 10.37 14.51
CA VAL A 68 24.87 9.09 13.82
C VAL A 68 23.47 8.58 14.13
N HIS A 69 22.76 8.16 13.09
CA HIS A 69 21.52 7.39 13.19
C HIS A 69 21.77 6.01 12.61
N LEU A 70 21.68 4.94 13.43
CA LEU A 70 22.07 3.58 13.01
C LEU A 70 20.98 2.85 12.20
N GLY A 71 19.74 3.34 12.28
CA GLY A 71 18.60 2.74 11.59
C GLY A 71 17.31 3.34 12.13
N VAL A 72 16.65 4.13 11.29
CA VAL A 72 15.34 4.71 11.56
C VAL A 72 14.34 4.08 10.61
N ASP A 73 13.27 3.54 11.18
CA ASP A 73 12.21 2.86 10.44
C ASP A 73 11.03 3.80 10.21
N CYS A 74 10.43 3.70 9.03
CA CYS A 74 9.18 4.36 8.70
C CYS A 74 8.21 3.36 8.07
N VAL A 75 7.03 3.22 8.68
CA VAL A 75 6.07 2.16 8.35
C VAL A 75 4.85 2.79 7.69
N VAL A 76 4.48 2.33 6.50
CA VAL A 76 3.22 2.71 5.84
C VAL A 76 2.02 2.11 6.58
N ASP A 77 0.86 2.74 6.44
CA ASP A 77 -0.36 2.25 7.06
C ASP A 77 -0.72 0.85 6.53
N PRO A 78 -1.43 0.03 7.32
CA PRO A 78 -1.68 -1.36 6.98
C PRO A 78 -2.36 -1.59 5.64
N GLU A 79 -3.16 -0.63 5.16
CA GLU A 79 -3.88 -0.67 3.88
C GLU A 79 -3.01 -0.37 2.65
N TYR A 80 -1.72 -0.06 2.85
CA TYR A 80 -0.76 0.16 1.77
C TYR A 80 0.31 -0.94 1.70
N ALA A 81 0.76 -1.24 0.48
CA ALA A 81 1.95 -2.06 0.22
C ALA A 81 3.16 -1.14 0.00
N LEU A 82 4.31 -1.42 0.62
CA LEU A 82 5.52 -0.63 0.42
C LEU A 82 6.05 -0.79 -1.01
N VAL A 83 6.18 0.33 -1.72
CA VAL A 83 6.66 0.37 -3.11
C VAL A 83 7.95 1.17 -3.28
N GLY A 84 8.28 2.04 -2.33
CA GLY A 84 9.48 2.86 -2.38
C GLY A 84 9.73 3.65 -1.10
N GLY A 85 10.72 4.54 -1.16
CA GLY A 85 11.06 5.40 -0.04
C GLY A 85 12.30 6.25 -0.31
N GLY A 86 12.78 6.91 0.74
CA GLY A 86 13.85 7.88 0.67
C GLY A 86 14.31 8.29 2.05
N ALA A 87 15.28 9.20 2.12
CA ALA A 87 15.74 9.79 3.37
C ALA A 87 16.39 11.14 3.14
N THR A 88 16.37 12.00 4.15
CA THR A 88 17.07 13.28 4.16
C THR A 88 17.64 13.56 5.54
N THR A 89 18.75 14.30 5.57
CA THR A 89 19.33 14.80 6.82
C THR A 89 19.22 16.33 6.86
N ASP A 90 18.67 16.89 7.93
CA ASP A 90 18.51 18.34 8.11
C ASP A 90 19.69 18.94 8.90
N SER A 91 20.82 19.16 8.23
CA SER A 91 21.94 19.79 8.94
C SER A 91 21.73 21.29 9.12
N SER A 92 21.49 21.74 10.36
CA SER A 92 21.40 23.17 10.70
C SER A 92 22.75 23.89 10.80
N THR A 93 23.85 23.14 10.98
CA THR A 93 25.17 23.72 11.35
C THR A 93 26.13 23.89 10.18
N GLY A 94 25.67 23.71 8.94
CA GLY A 94 26.47 23.94 7.74
C GLY A 94 27.51 22.87 7.42
N SER A 95 27.74 21.86 8.26
CA SER A 95 28.37 20.58 7.86
C SER A 95 27.28 19.61 7.41
N ALA A 96 27.50 18.77 6.41
CA ALA A 96 26.48 17.79 6.00
C ALA A 96 26.63 16.49 6.79
N ALA A 97 25.48 15.87 7.07
CA ALA A 97 25.42 14.44 7.35
C ALA A 97 25.09 13.70 6.04
N PHE A 98 25.51 12.44 5.95
CA PHE A 98 25.42 11.68 4.70
C PHE A 98 24.65 10.39 4.91
N LEU A 99 23.92 10.00 3.87
CA LEU A 99 23.13 8.79 3.87
C LEU A 99 24.04 7.56 3.74
N ARG A 100 23.77 6.56 4.57
CA ARG A 100 24.43 5.24 4.53
C ARG A 100 23.50 4.14 4.06
N GLU A 101 22.20 4.34 4.26
CA GLU A 101 21.14 3.40 3.95
C GLU A 101 19.85 4.14 3.64
N SER A 102 19.09 3.61 2.70
CA SER A 102 17.68 3.92 2.42
C SER A 102 17.12 2.75 1.62
N ARG A 103 16.37 1.84 2.26
CA ARG A 103 15.95 0.58 1.64
C ARG A 103 14.66 0.00 2.25
N PRO A 104 13.99 -0.92 1.54
CA PRO A 104 12.93 -1.72 2.14
C PRO A 104 13.47 -2.69 3.19
N LEU A 105 12.75 -2.85 4.30
CA LEU A 105 13.02 -3.84 5.35
C LEU A 105 12.04 -5.03 5.26
N ASP A 106 10.75 -4.73 5.13
CA ASP A 106 9.68 -5.71 4.98
C ASP A 106 8.62 -5.19 3.96
N ALA A 107 7.40 -5.74 3.98
CA ALA A 107 6.32 -5.36 3.06
C ALA A 107 5.71 -3.97 3.35
N ARG A 108 6.06 -3.33 4.47
CA ARG A 108 5.52 -2.02 4.91
C ARG A 108 6.57 -1.06 5.47
N THR A 109 7.73 -1.57 5.88
CA THR A 109 8.75 -0.77 6.56
C THR A 109 9.88 -0.36 5.62
N TRP A 110 10.11 0.95 5.52
CA TRP A 110 11.32 1.52 4.95
C TRP A 110 12.33 1.85 6.06
N ARG A 111 13.63 1.61 5.83
CA ARG A 111 14.70 1.93 6.78
C ARG A 111 15.73 2.85 6.14
N ALA A 112 16.23 3.81 6.92
CA ALA A 112 17.40 4.60 6.56
C ALA A 112 18.36 4.80 7.72
N SER A 113 19.61 5.14 7.41
CA SER A 113 20.65 5.50 8.39
C SER A 113 21.58 6.58 7.84
N SER A 114 22.18 7.35 8.74
CA SER A 114 23.03 8.51 8.40
C SER A 114 24.17 8.69 9.39
N SER A 115 25.20 9.44 8.99
CA SER A 115 26.31 9.81 9.86
C SER A 115 27.00 11.09 9.39
N ALA A 116 27.39 11.92 10.35
CA ALA A 116 28.39 12.97 10.21
C ALA A 116 29.75 12.41 10.64
N ARG A 117 30.76 12.43 9.77
CA ARG A 117 32.03 11.71 10.04
C ARG A 117 33.25 12.60 10.32
N VAL A 118 33.29 13.81 9.78
CA VAL A 118 34.47 14.71 9.94
C VAL A 118 34.47 15.39 11.30
N ALA A 119 33.32 15.91 11.65
CA ALA A 119 33.09 16.70 12.83
C ALA A 119 31.71 16.32 13.36
N PRO A 120 31.49 16.42 14.67
CA PRO A 120 30.15 16.39 15.23
C PRO A 120 29.26 17.35 14.44
N ASN A 121 28.18 16.81 13.93
CA ASN A 121 27.11 17.56 13.27
C ASN A 121 25.81 16.85 13.64
N PRO A 122 25.27 17.16 14.84
CA PRO A 122 23.97 16.69 15.24
C PRO A 122 22.94 17.13 14.20
N HIS A 123 22.25 16.16 13.62
CA HIS A 123 21.21 16.35 12.63
C HIS A 123 20.01 15.47 13.01
N HIS A 124 18.84 15.77 12.47
CA HIS A 124 17.75 14.82 12.41
C HIS A 124 17.84 14.01 11.12
N LEU A 125 17.36 12.78 11.19
CA LEU A 125 17.14 11.94 10.03
C LEU A 125 15.64 11.85 9.79
N THR A 126 15.22 12.24 8.59
CA THR A 126 13.85 12.03 8.12
C THR A 126 13.84 10.89 7.12
N VAL A 127 13.01 9.88 7.41
CA VAL A 127 12.84 8.69 6.59
C VAL A 127 11.49 8.75 5.90
N TYR A 128 11.46 8.48 4.61
CA TYR A 128 10.24 8.45 3.81
C TYR A 128 9.90 7.02 3.41
N ALA A 129 8.66 6.60 3.68
CA ALA A 129 8.11 5.35 3.16
C ALA A 129 6.96 5.67 2.20
N ILE A 130 7.00 5.11 0.99
CA ILE A 130 5.97 5.26 -0.04
C ILE A 130 5.18 3.96 -0.10
N GLY A 131 3.90 4.06 0.23
CA GLY A 131 2.92 2.99 0.16
C GLY A 131 2.02 3.16 -1.06
N MET A 132 1.61 2.05 -1.67
CA MET A 132 0.64 2.01 -2.77
C MET A 132 -0.57 1.16 -2.37
N ARG A 133 -1.76 1.64 -2.72
CA ARG A 133 -3.03 0.89 -2.68
C ARG A 133 -3.68 0.99 -4.06
N LEU A 134 -4.28 -0.11 -4.50
CA LEU A 134 -5.00 -0.20 -5.76
C LEU A 134 -6.47 -0.47 -5.47
N ASP A 135 -7.39 0.30 -6.05
CA ASP A 135 -8.81 0.03 -5.87
C ASP A 135 -9.17 -1.38 -6.35
N GLY A 136 -9.94 -2.08 -5.52
CA GLY A 136 -10.44 -3.41 -5.85
C GLY A 136 -9.45 -4.55 -5.61
N VAL A 137 -8.25 -4.26 -5.12
CA VAL A 137 -7.20 -5.24 -4.77
C VAL A 137 -7.03 -5.27 -3.26
N ARG A 138 -7.02 -6.47 -2.65
CA ARG A 138 -6.70 -6.60 -1.22
C ARG A 138 -5.24 -6.20 -1.00
N THR A 139 -4.95 -5.42 0.04
CA THR A 139 -3.56 -5.00 0.32
C THR A 139 -2.63 -6.19 0.52
N LYS A 140 -3.13 -7.26 1.16
CA LYS A 140 -2.39 -8.51 1.34
C LYS A 140 -1.97 -9.14 -0.01
N ASP A 141 -2.87 -9.18 -1.00
CA ASP A 141 -2.57 -9.73 -2.32
C ASP A 141 -1.54 -8.87 -3.04
N LEU A 142 -1.67 -7.54 -2.95
CA LEU A 142 -0.68 -6.62 -3.52
C LEU A 142 0.69 -6.80 -2.86
N GLN A 143 0.75 -6.91 -1.53
CA GLN A 143 2.00 -7.18 -0.80
C GLN A 143 2.62 -8.51 -1.21
N ASP A 144 1.81 -9.57 -1.37
CA ASP A 144 2.29 -10.89 -1.78
C ASP A 144 2.75 -10.92 -3.25
N SER A 145 2.21 -10.02 -4.09
CA SER A 145 2.62 -9.86 -5.49
C SER A 145 3.93 -9.10 -5.69
N ILE A 146 4.37 -8.33 -4.69
CA ILE A 146 5.62 -7.57 -4.73
C ILE A 146 6.77 -8.45 -4.25
N GLN A 147 7.81 -8.60 -5.09
CA GLN A 147 9.03 -9.28 -4.70
C GLN A 147 10.12 -8.29 -4.31
N ARG A 148 10.83 -8.62 -3.23
CA ARG A 148 12.04 -7.91 -2.80
C ARG A 148 13.27 -8.76 -3.10
N LYS A 149 14.24 -8.16 -3.80
CA LYS A 149 15.56 -8.75 -4.08
C LYS A 149 16.66 -7.86 -3.52
N SER A 150 17.78 -8.46 -3.19
CA SER A 150 19.00 -7.71 -2.88
C SER A 150 20.23 -8.37 -3.50
N VAL A 151 21.18 -7.53 -3.89
CA VAL A 151 22.50 -7.92 -4.37
C VAL A 151 23.52 -7.17 -3.56
N GLU A 152 24.45 -7.89 -2.94
CA GLU A 152 25.57 -7.30 -2.19
C GLU A 152 26.87 -7.52 -2.95
N ALA A 153 27.67 -6.46 -3.07
CA ALA A 153 28.97 -6.49 -3.71
C ALA A 153 30.05 -5.95 -2.77
N PRO A 154 31.23 -6.59 -2.69
CA PRO A 154 32.40 -6.07 -1.96
C PRO A 154 33.11 -4.97 -2.78
N THR A 155 32.33 -4.07 -3.39
CA THR A 155 32.82 -2.97 -4.24
C THR A 155 31.96 -1.73 -4.03
N ASP A 156 32.37 -0.63 -4.66
CA ASP A 156 31.64 0.64 -4.66
C ASP A 156 30.30 0.60 -5.40
N VAL A 157 30.04 -0.43 -6.22
CA VAL A 157 28.84 -0.49 -7.06
C VAL A 157 28.16 -1.85 -6.88
N ALA A 158 26.84 -1.83 -6.77
CA ALA A 158 26.01 -3.01 -6.86
C ALA A 158 24.82 -2.75 -7.79
N ALA A 159 24.31 -3.81 -8.39
CA ALA A 159 23.12 -3.72 -9.24
C ALA A 159 22.25 -4.96 -9.06
N ALA A 160 20.95 -4.76 -8.92
CA ALA A 160 19.97 -5.82 -8.85
C ALA A 160 19.17 -5.85 -10.16
N GLN A 161 19.22 -6.98 -10.87
CA GLN A 161 18.44 -7.19 -12.09
C GLN A 161 17.01 -7.61 -11.76
N VAL A 162 16.07 -7.12 -12.55
CA VAL A 162 14.67 -7.56 -12.55
C VAL A 162 14.55 -8.92 -13.21
N ASP A 163 13.66 -9.76 -12.71
CA ASP A 163 13.41 -11.08 -13.30
C ASP A 163 12.60 -10.97 -14.61
N ASP A 164 12.74 -11.95 -15.50
CA ASP A 164 11.99 -12.00 -16.75
C ASP A 164 10.47 -11.92 -16.50
N GLY A 165 9.81 -10.97 -17.15
CA GLY A 165 8.37 -10.71 -16.98
C GLY A 165 8.00 -9.86 -15.76
N TRP A 166 8.99 -9.27 -15.08
CA TRP A 166 8.77 -8.33 -13.98
C TRP A 166 9.20 -6.91 -14.38
N ARG A 167 8.80 -5.92 -13.57
CA ARG A 167 9.22 -4.52 -13.69
C ARG A 167 9.67 -3.98 -12.34
N THR A 168 10.68 -3.12 -12.35
CA THR A 168 11.04 -2.31 -11.18
C THR A 168 9.90 -1.38 -10.79
N ILE A 169 9.48 -1.45 -9.53
CA ILE A 169 8.52 -0.50 -8.92
C ILE A 169 9.18 0.45 -7.91
N GLY A 170 10.36 0.06 -7.42
CA GLY A 170 11.19 0.87 -6.55
C GLY A 170 12.45 0.11 -6.13
N GLY A 171 13.21 0.69 -5.22
CA GLY A 171 14.44 0.08 -4.74
C GLY A 171 15.20 1.02 -3.82
N GLY A 172 16.31 0.52 -3.28
CA GLY A 172 17.09 1.24 -2.28
C GLY A 172 18.54 0.79 -2.25
N ALA A 173 19.28 1.33 -1.30
CA ALA A 173 20.69 1.06 -1.13
C ALA A 173 21.06 0.94 0.34
N SER A 174 22.09 0.18 0.63
CA SER A 174 22.74 0.15 1.94
C SER A 174 24.24 -0.03 1.78
N THR A 175 24.99 0.45 2.76
CA THR A 175 26.44 0.25 2.83
C THR A 175 26.83 -0.33 4.18
N ALA A 176 27.69 -1.33 4.19
CA ALA A 176 28.32 -1.82 5.39
C ALA A 176 29.77 -1.30 5.48
N PRO A 177 30.21 -0.85 6.66
CA PRO A 177 31.60 -0.46 6.85
C PRO A 177 32.50 -1.69 6.83
N ASP A 178 33.78 -1.48 6.55
CA ASP A 178 34.79 -2.52 6.73
C ASP A 178 34.96 -2.83 8.22
N ALA A 179 34.57 -4.04 8.63
CA ALA A 179 34.68 -4.49 10.01
C ALA A 179 36.14 -4.66 10.49
N SER A 180 37.11 -4.69 9.57
CA SER A 180 38.54 -4.82 9.89
C SER A 180 39.21 -3.50 10.28
N VAL A 181 38.57 -2.36 10.00
CA VAL A 181 39.09 -1.03 10.35
C VAL A 181 38.52 -0.61 11.71
N THR A 182 39.40 -0.40 12.69
CA THR A 182 39.03 0.17 13.99
C THR A 182 38.33 1.52 13.77
N ASP A 183 37.17 1.73 14.40
CA ASP A 183 36.24 2.85 14.20
C ASP A 183 35.45 2.87 12.88
N GLY A 184 35.50 1.77 12.10
CA GLY A 184 34.65 1.51 10.94
C GLY A 184 34.71 2.62 9.89
N ALA A 185 35.48 2.43 8.81
CA ALA A 185 35.41 3.31 7.65
C ALA A 185 33.96 3.46 7.17
N ALA A 186 33.33 4.61 7.46
CA ALA A 186 31.98 4.85 7.01
C ALA A 186 32.01 5.01 5.49
N ARG A 187 31.09 4.28 4.86
CA ARG A 187 30.79 4.37 3.45
C ARG A 187 29.47 5.10 3.31
N PHE A 188 29.39 5.88 2.26
CA PHE A 188 28.28 6.79 2.02
C PHE A 188 27.73 6.60 0.63
N LEU A 189 26.41 6.73 0.52
CA LEU A 189 25.71 6.53 -0.73
C LEU A 189 26.05 7.65 -1.72
N THR A 190 26.32 7.26 -2.96
CA THR A 190 26.54 8.15 -4.10
C THR A 190 25.52 7.93 -5.19
N ALA A 191 24.86 6.75 -5.19
CA ALA A 191 23.73 6.48 -6.06
C ALA A 191 22.78 5.43 -5.46
N SER A 192 21.50 5.56 -5.76
CA SER A 192 20.45 4.56 -5.61
C SER A 192 19.31 4.93 -6.56
N TYR A 193 19.22 4.28 -7.72
CA TYR A 193 18.30 4.71 -8.77
C TYR A 193 17.89 3.58 -9.72
N PRO A 194 16.73 3.71 -10.39
CA PRO A 194 16.34 2.79 -11.44
C PRO A 194 17.15 3.06 -12.71
N ALA A 195 17.85 2.05 -13.22
CA ALA A 195 18.52 2.09 -14.52
C ALA A 195 17.57 1.54 -15.59
N GLY A 196 16.51 2.30 -15.87
CA GLY A 196 15.35 1.80 -16.62
C GLY A 196 14.43 0.95 -15.74
N LEU A 197 13.59 0.12 -16.38
CA LEU A 197 12.63 -0.75 -15.68
C LEU A 197 13.17 -2.15 -15.36
N ASP A 198 14.40 -2.46 -15.77
CA ASP A 198 14.97 -3.81 -15.70
C ASP A 198 16.11 -3.94 -14.67
N GLU A 199 16.52 -2.83 -14.03
CA GLU A 199 17.66 -2.82 -13.11
C GLU A 199 17.56 -1.71 -12.06
N TRP A 200 18.00 -2.00 -10.83
CA TRP A 200 18.28 -0.99 -9.80
C TRP A 200 19.78 -0.90 -9.52
N LYS A 201 20.37 0.28 -9.68
CA LYS A 201 21.80 0.52 -9.45
C LYS A 201 22.03 1.28 -8.16
N THR A 202 23.09 0.89 -7.46
CA THR A 202 23.57 1.59 -6.28
C THR A 202 25.06 1.80 -6.34
N ALA A 203 25.51 2.91 -5.74
CA ALA A 203 26.92 3.19 -5.61
C ALA A 203 27.22 3.82 -4.24
N SER A 204 28.44 3.61 -3.77
CA SER A 204 28.98 4.21 -2.56
C SER A 204 30.41 4.69 -2.76
N THR A 205 30.88 5.51 -1.83
CA THR A 205 32.29 5.91 -1.75
C THR A 205 32.76 5.87 -0.31
N ASP A 206 34.05 5.65 -0.13
CA ASP A 206 34.72 5.76 1.16
C ASP A 206 34.90 7.23 1.54
N TYR A 207 34.98 7.49 2.84
CA TYR A 207 35.05 8.84 3.37
C TYR A 207 36.40 9.54 3.12
N ILE A 208 37.51 8.87 3.41
CA ILE A 208 38.90 9.36 3.21
C ILE A 208 39.86 8.18 3.10
N ILE A 209 39.67 7.20 3.99
CA ILE A 209 40.49 5.99 4.07
C ILE A 209 39.80 4.91 3.25
N PRO A 210 40.44 4.39 2.17
CA PRO A 210 39.93 3.26 1.43
C PRO A 210 39.67 2.09 2.38
N ALA A 211 38.49 1.48 2.27
CA ALA A 211 38.11 0.40 3.16
C ALA A 211 37.32 -0.67 2.43
N ALA A 212 37.55 -1.93 2.79
CA ALA A 212 36.84 -3.07 2.24
C ALA A 212 35.44 -3.15 2.87
N GLY A 213 34.52 -2.29 2.43
CA GLY A 213 33.11 -2.38 2.78
C GLY A 213 32.28 -3.01 1.67
N THR A 214 30.98 -3.13 1.91
CA THR A 214 30.03 -3.65 0.93
C THR A 214 29.00 -2.61 0.54
N THR A 215 28.57 -2.68 -0.71
CA THR A 215 27.44 -1.92 -1.25
C THR A 215 26.34 -2.91 -1.59
N SER A 216 25.12 -2.65 -1.15
CA SER A 216 23.96 -3.46 -1.51
C SER A 216 23.00 -2.66 -2.38
N ALA A 217 22.49 -3.29 -3.41
CA ALA A 217 21.32 -2.84 -4.17
C ALA A 217 20.09 -3.60 -3.70
N TRP A 218 19.01 -2.88 -3.42
CA TRP A 218 17.70 -3.43 -3.07
C TRP A 218 16.73 -3.10 -4.19
N LEU A 219 15.96 -4.10 -4.63
CA LEU A 219 15.00 -3.98 -5.72
C LEU A 219 13.63 -4.43 -5.21
N LEU A 220 12.61 -3.62 -5.49
CA LEU A 220 11.21 -3.99 -5.41
C LEU A 220 10.69 -4.16 -6.83
N GLN A 221 10.14 -5.33 -7.13
CA GLN A 221 9.63 -5.65 -8.46
C GLN A 221 8.20 -6.20 -8.38
N LEU A 222 7.42 -5.92 -9.42
CA LEU A 222 6.06 -6.41 -9.62
C LEU A 222 5.97 -7.07 -10.99
N LYS A 223 5.20 -8.15 -11.09
CA LYS A 223 5.04 -8.87 -12.36
C LYS A 223 4.28 -8.01 -13.37
N ASP A 224 4.75 -8.01 -14.62
CA ASP A 224 4.13 -7.25 -15.72
C ASP A 224 2.92 -8.03 -16.28
N GLU A 225 1.89 -8.18 -15.46
CA GLU A 225 0.66 -8.86 -15.82
C GLU A 225 -0.58 -8.13 -15.30
N VAL A 226 -1.75 -8.67 -15.62
CA VAL A 226 -3.02 -8.14 -15.11
C VAL A 226 -3.11 -8.44 -13.60
N ILE A 227 -3.39 -7.39 -12.81
CA ILE A 227 -3.69 -7.52 -11.38
C ILE A 227 -5.20 -7.74 -11.24
N GLU A 228 -5.59 -8.89 -10.71
CA GLU A 228 -7.01 -9.21 -10.53
C GLU A 228 -7.73 -8.17 -9.66
N GLY A 229 -8.96 -7.81 -10.08
CA GLY A 229 -9.75 -6.75 -9.45
C GLY A 229 -9.35 -5.33 -9.84
N PHE A 230 -8.25 -5.12 -10.57
CA PHE A 230 -7.76 -3.79 -10.97
C PHE A 230 -7.55 -3.64 -12.49
N GLY A 231 -6.80 -4.55 -13.11
CA GLY A 231 -6.31 -4.43 -14.48
C GLY A 231 -4.78 -4.35 -14.56
N GLY A 232 -4.27 -3.82 -15.68
CA GLY A 232 -2.84 -3.61 -15.88
C GLY A 232 -2.35 -2.33 -15.22
N LEU A 233 -1.11 -2.34 -14.74
CA LEU A 233 -0.41 -1.15 -14.25
C LEU A 233 0.57 -0.67 -15.33
N GLU A 234 0.47 0.60 -15.71
CA GLU A 234 1.48 1.23 -16.56
C GLU A 234 2.56 1.84 -15.67
N ILE A 235 3.82 1.47 -15.89
CA ILE A 235 4.96 1.88 -15.06
C ILE A 235 6.02 2.50 -15.96
N LYS A 236 6.58 3.65 -15.54
CA LYS A 236 7.72 4.26 -16.23
C LYS A 236 8.70 4.87 -15.24
N THR A 237 9.95 5.02 -15.69
CA THR A 237 10.97 5.81 -15.01
C THR A 237 11.01 7.22 -15.58
N ILE A 238 11.10 8.22 -14.72
CA ILE A 238 11.32 9.62 -15.09
C ILE A 238 12.69 10.04 -14.55
N GLN A 239 13.45 10.76 -15.37
CA GLN A 239 14.73 11.36 -14.99
C GLN A 239 14.57 12.88 -14.97
N GLY A 240 15.03 13.51 -13.89
CA GLY A 240 14.97 14.96 -13.69
C GLY A 240 16.09 15.73 -14.40
N SER A 241 16.06 17.05 -14.25
CA SER A 241 17.18 17.90 -14.70
C SER A 241 18.43 17.53 -13.92
N SER A 242 19.55 17.42 -14.63
CA SER A 242 20.83 17.11 -14.02
C SER A 242 21.55 18.42 -13.72
N GLU A 243 21.95 18.64 -12.46
CA GLU A 243 22.64 19.87 -12.06
C GLU A 243 24.10 19.58 -11.70
N HIS A 244 24.98 20.30 -12.37
CA HIS A 244 26.41 20.26 -12.10
C HIS A 244 26.76 21.27 -11.01
N ALA A 245 27.46 20.80 -9.99
CA ALA A 245 28.03 21.64 -8.94
C ALA A 245 29.52 21.37 -8.81
N ASP A 246 30.34 22.43 -8.91
CA ASP A 246 31.80 22.32 -8.78
C ASP A 246 32.22 22.02 -7.32
N HIS A 247 31.44 22.48 -6.35
CA HIS A 247 31.61 22.29 -4.91
C HIS A 247 30.31 22.67 -4.19
N GLY A 248 30.21 22.41 -2.89
CA GLY A 248 29.03 22.68 -2.09
C GLY A 248 27.85 21.78 -2.43
N TYR A 249 26.64 22.29 -2.22
CA TYR A 249 25.42 21.56 -2.51
C TYR A 249 25.16 21.48 -4.02
N GLY A 250 24.73 20.31 -4.47
CA GLY A 250 24.15 20.09 -5.80
C GLY A 250 22.73 19.60 -5.59
N GLU A 251 21.78 20.21 -6.27
CA GLU A 251 20.35 19.93 -6.10
C GLU A 251 19.77 19.51 -7.44
N SER A 252 18.87 18.53 -7.44
CA SER A 252 18.13 18.12 -8.62
C SER A 252 16.71 17.84 -8.22
N SER A 253 15.76 18.25 -9.04
CA SER A 253 14.36 17.97 -8.80
C SER A 253 13.63 17.58 -10.08
N LEU A 254 12.49 16.92 -9.90
CA LEU A 254 11.54 16.64 -10.96
C LEU A 254 10.12 16.71 -10.43
N GLN A 255 9.20 17.01 -11.33
CA GLN A 255 7.76 17.09 -11.07
C GLN A 255 7.06 15.91 -11.75
N ILE A 256 6.08 15.33 -11.07
CA ILE A 256 5.29 14.21 -11.58
C ILE A 256 4.05 14.75 -12.30
N GLU A 257 3.86 14.30 -13.54
CA GLU A 257 2.74 14.71 -14.39
C GLU A 257 1.38 14.32 -13.76
N PRO A 258 0.32 15.12 -13.95
CA PRO A 258 -1.05 14.73 -13.62
C PRO A 258 -1.43 13.34 -14.14
N GLY A 259 -2.10 12.55 -13.30
CA GLY A 259 -2.52 11.19 -13.63
C GLY A 259 -1.44 10.11 -13.46
N TRP A 260 -0.29 10.45 -12.88
CA TRP A 260 0.76 9.50 -12.48
C TRP A 260 1.01 9.59 -10.98
N ALA A 261 1.10 8.44 -10.32
CA ALA A 261 1.40 8.32 -8.90
C ALA A 261 2.90 8.09 -8.70
N LEU A 262 3.52 8.76 -7.71
CA LEU A 262 4.90 8.53 -7.33
C LEU A 262 5.01 7.23 -6.52
N ILE A 263 5.68 6.20 -7.04
CA ILE A 263 5.82 4.89 -6.36
C ILE A 263 7.26 4.55 -5.98
N GLY A 264 8.25 5.26 -6.53
CA GLY A 264 9.66 5.09 -6.16
C GLY A 264 10.48 6.33 -6.48
N MET A 265 11.60 6.50 -5.78
CA MET A 265 12.51 7.64 -5.95
C MET A 265 13.96 7.17 -5.99
N GLY A 266 14.81 7.91 -6.68
CA GLY A 266 16.22 7.60 -6.76
C GLY A 266 17.08 8.81 -7.06
N ALA A 267 18.39 8.60 -6.95
CA ALA A 267 19.41 9.60 -7.17
C ALA A 267 20.69 8.98 -7.73
N SER A 268 21.40 9.72 -8.58
CA SER A 268 22.78 9.40 -8.96
C SER A 268 23.67 10.65 -8.91
N ILE A 269 24.96 10.41 -8.70
CA ILE A 269 26.00 11.42 -8.82
C ILE A 269 26.99 10.95 -9.89
N ASP A 270 27.11 11.72 -10.97
CA ASP A 270 28.13 11.51 -12.00
C ASP A 270 29.32 12.45 -11.72
N TYR A 271 30.46 11.88 -11.35
CA TYR A 271 31.65 12.66 -11.03
C TYR A 271 32.32 13.24 -12.28
N ALA A 272 32.68 14.52 -12.23
CA ALA A 272 33.40 15.18 -13.32
C ALA A 272 34.92 14.89 -13.30
N SER A 273 35.42 14.27 -12.23
CA SER A 273 36.85 13.99 -12.03
C SER A 273 37.06 12.71 -11.22
N GLU A 274 38.32 12.29 -11.08
CA GLU A 274 38.70 11.18 -10.21
C GLU A 274 38.49 11.48 -8.71
N GLN A 275 38.34 12.75 -8.32
CA GLN A 275 38.08 13.13 -6.93
C GLN A 275 36.62 12.87 -6.56
N ARG A 276 36.35 11.68 -6.00
CA ARG A 276 35.03 11.22 -5.58
C ARG A 276 34.72 11.55 -4.12
N SER A 277 34.54 12.84 -3.82
CA SER A 277 34.20 13.30 -2.45
C SER A 277 32.75 13.76 -2.30
N ARG A 278 31.95 13.82 -3.37
CA ARG A 278 30.52 14.19 -3.33
C ARG A 278 29.62 13.00 -3.01
N THR A 279 28.68 13.15 -2.08
CA THR A 279 27.76 12.11 -1.60
C THR A 279 26.34 12.60 -1.42
N LEU A 280 25.40 11.66 -1.36
CA LEU A 280 23.99 11.95 -1.18
C LEU A 280 23.70 12.38 0.27
N VAL A 281 22.94 13.46 0.38
CA VAL A 281 22.41 14.03 1.61
C VAL A 281 20.90 13.82 1.69
N SER A 282 20.21 13.90 0.55
CA SER A 282 18.76 13.75 0.46
C SER A 282 18.32 13.03 -0.81
N ILE A 283 17.33 12.14 -0.64
CA ILE A 283 16.40 11.65 -1.66
C ILE A 283 15.01 11.75 -1.01
N GLN A 284 14.24 12.77 -1.33
CA GLN A 284 12.98 13.05 -0.65
C GLN A 284 11.84 13.38 -1.63
N PRO A 285 10.59 13.05 -1.28
CA PRO A 285 9.44 13.56 -2.00
C PRO A 285 9.23 15.03 -1.61
N GLY A 286 8.77 15.86 -2.54
CA GLY A 286 8.35 17.22 -2.20
C GLY A 286 7.08 17.24 -1.37
N GLU A 287 6.73 18.40 -0.83
CA GLU A 287 5.58 18.59 0.08
C GLU A 287 4.25 18.17 -0.57
N ASP A 288 4.14 18.39 -1.88
CA ASP A 288 2.98 18.02 -2.70
C ASP A 288 2.82 16.50 -2.90
N GLY A 289 3.81 15.69 -2.52
CA GLY A 289 3.86 14.26 -2.77
C GLY A 289 4.03 13.88 -4.24
N ARG A 290 4.24 14.88 -5.11
CA ARG A 290 4.23 14.77 -6.57
C ARG A 290 5.47 15.37 -7.20
N SER A 291 6.54 15.43 -6.40
CA SER A 291 7.85 15.84 -6.84
C SER A 291 8.91 15.06 -6.09
N VAL A 292 10.09 14.97 -6.68
CA VAL A 292 11.27 14.38 -6.04
C VAL A 292 12.33 15.45 -6.01
N SER A 293 12.96 15.62 -4.84
CA SER A 293 14.12 16.47 -4.64
C SER A 293 15.28 15.63 -4.14
N VAL A 294 16.45 15.86 -4.72
CA VAL A 294 17.69 15.17 -4.41
C VAL A 294 18.76 16.19 -4.14
N THR A 295 19.52 15.96 -3.07
CA THR A 295 20.63 16.83 -2.69
C THR A 295 21.89 16.01 -2.50
N SER A 296 23.00 16.48 -3.09
CA SER A 296 24.34 15.96 -2.86
C SER A 296 25.26 17.05 -2.33
N ARG A 297 26.37 16.65 -1.68
CA ARG A 297 27.40 17.58 -1.22
C ARG A 297 28.75 16.90 -1.13
N ASP A 298 29.83 17.64 -1.35
CA ASP A 298 31.17 17.21 -0.95
C ASP A 298 31.29 16.93 0.56
N GLN A 299 32.08 15.91 0.90
CA GLN A 299 32.36 15.50 2.27
C GLN A 299 33.44 16.35 2.94
N PHE A 300 34.63 16.42 2.31
CA PHE A 300 35.80 17.11 2.87
C PHE A 300 36.56 17.91 1.81
N ALA A 301 36.78 17.32 0.63
CA ALA A 301 37.42 17.99 -0.49
C ALA A 301 36.37 18.42 -1.51
N ALA A 302 36.50 19.63 -2.05
CA ALA A 302 35.68 20.09 -3.16
C ALA A 302 35.67 19.03 -4.27
N SER A 303 34.47 18.62 -4.69
CA SER A 303 34.28 17.58 -5.68
C SER A 303 33.17 17.99 -6.64
N ALA A 304 33.58 18.16 -7.89
CA ALA A 304 32.68 18.50 -8.98
C ALA A 304 31.90 17.26 -9.43
N GLY A 305 30.59 17.41 -9.59
CA GLY A 305 29.74 16.32 -10.05
C GLY A 305 28.36 16.79 -10.42
N THR A 306 27.68 15.97 -11.22
CA THR A 306 26.31 16.18 -11.67
C THR A 306 25.37 15.33 -10.83
N THR A 307 24.40 15.97 -10.18
CA THR A 307 23.36 15.31 -9.38
C THR A 307 22.11 15.14 -10.23
N THR A 308 21.53 13.94 -10.22
CA THR A 308 20.34 13.61 -11.00
C THR A 308 19.30 12.93 -10.14
N ALA A 309 18.07 13.49 -10.12
CA ALA A 309 16.90 12.88 -9.51
C ALA A 309 16.23 11.88 -10.48
N TYR A 310 15.67 10.82 -9.91
CA TYR A 310 14.87 9.82 -10.62
C TYR A 310 13.57 9.55 -9.87
N ALA A 311 12.54 9.19 -10.61
CA ALA A 311 11.29 8.68 -10.07
C ALA A 311 10.84 7.44 -10.83
N VAL A 312 10.20 6.52 -10.11
CA VAL A 312 9.36 5.48 -10.68
C VAL A 312 7.93 5.90 -10.44
N VAL A 313 7.13 5.92 -11.51
CA VAL A 313 5.73 6.31 -11.45
C VAL A 313 4.83 5.24 -12.03
N ALA A 314 3.59 5.18 -11.53
CA ALA A 314 2.59 4.25 -12.01
C ALA A 314 1.22 4.91 -12.20
N ARG A 315 0.41 4.30 -13.07
CA ARG A 315 -1.03 4.58 -13.22
C ARG A 315 -1.76 3.35 -13.72
N LYS A 316 -3.08 3.32 -13.59
CA LYS A 316 -3.89 2.27 -14.24
C LYS A 316 -3.73 2.35 -15.77
N LYS A 317 -3.43 1.22 -16.42
CA LYS A 317 -3.42 1.14 -17.88
C LYS A 317 -4.87 1.25 -18.37
N ALA A 318 -5.16 2.29 -19.18
CA ALA A 318 -6.50 2.56 -19.65
C ALA A 318 -7.08 1.38 -20.44
N GLY A 319 -8.38 1.11 -20.27
CA GLY A 319 -9.09 0.03 -20.97
C GLY A 319 -8.75 -1.39 -20.49
N THR A 320 -7.98 -1.53 -19.41
CA THR A 320 -7.67 -2.83 -18.81
C THR A 320 -8.50 -3.10 -17.56
N HIS A 321 -8.77 -4.37 -17.31
CA HIS A 321 -9.47 -4.91 -16.14
C HIS A 321 -8.90 -6.30 -15.81
N GLY A 322 -9.30 -6.86 -14.65
CA GLY A 322 -8.92 -8.23 -14.23
C GLY A 322 -9.42 -9.30 -15.19
N LEU A 323 -8.76 -10.46 -15.28
CA LEU A 323 -9.18 -11.58 -16.13
C LEU A 323 -10.56 -12.10 -15.75
N CYS A 324 -10.93 -11.91 -14.48
CA CYS A 324 -12.15 -12.45 -13.92
C CYS A 324 -13.35 -11.49 -13.95
N ASN A 325 -13.18 -10.30 -14.53
CA ASN A 325 -14.22 -9.30 -14.66
C ASN A 325 -14.54 -9.07 -16.13
N PRO A 326 -15.81 -9.15 -16.55
CA PRO A 326 -16.19 -8.81 -17.91
C PRO A 326 -15.92 -7.34 -18.25
N GLY A 327 -15.65 -7.03 -19.50
CA GLY A 327 -15.34 -5.67 -19.92
C GLY A 327 -15.00 -5.52 -21.40
N THR A 328 -14.25 -4.47 -21.70
CA THR A 328 -13.69 -4.24 -23.03
C THR A 328 -12.76 -5.39 -23.43
N ALA A 329 -12.54 -5.58 -24.73
CA ALA A 329 -11.59 -6.60 -25.17
C ALA A 329 -10.21 -6.37 -24.54
N LEU A 330 -9.60 -7.42 -23.98
CA LEU A 330 -8.24 -7.36 -23.43
C LEU A 330 -7.22 -7.50 -24.57
N GLU A 331 -6.10 -6.78 -24.48
CA GLU A 331 -4.99 -6.93 -25.43
C GLU A 331 -4.29 -8.28 -25.22
N SER A 332 -4.13 -9.09 -26.25
CA SER A 332 -3.49 -10.43 -26.13
C SER A 332 -2.05 -10.42 -25.61
N SER A 333 -1.40 -9.26 -25.60
CA SER A 333 -0.04 -9.06 -25.10
C SER A 333 0.04 -8.68 -23.62
N VAL A 334 -1.08 -8.40 -22.93
CA VAL A 334 -1.02 -7.93 -21.52
C VAL A 334 -0.85 -9.04 -20.49
N ASP A 335 -1.19 -10.29 -20.84
CA ASP A 335 -1.01 -11.45 -19.99
C ASP A 335 -0.98 -12.71 -20.87
N SER A 336 -0.09 -13.65 -20.54
CA SER A 336 -0.01 -14.96 -21.19
C SER A 336 -1.35 -15.73 -21.20
N CYS A 337 -2.16 -15.59 -20.15
CA CYS A 337 -3.49 -16.18 -20.04
C CYS A 337 -4.48 -15.52 -21.01
N VAL A 338 -4.46 -14.18 -21.13
CA VAL A 338 -5.29 -13.47 -22.13
C VAL A 338 -4.95 -13.98 -23.52
N SER A 339 -3.65 -14.10 -23.82
CA SER A 339 -3.17 -14.66 -25.09
C SER A 339 -3.77 -16.04 -25.35
N ALA A 340 -3.66 -16.96 -24.38
CA ALA A 340 -4.17 -18.33 -24.49
C ALA A 340 -5.71 -18.39 -24.63
N VAL A 341 -6.46 -17.56 -23.90
CA VAL A 341 -7.93 -17.47 -24.03
C VAL A 341 -8.31 -16.93 -25.41
N CYS A 342 -7.57 -15.96 -25.94
CA CYS A 342 -7.85 -15.40 -27.26
C CYS A 342 -7.49 -16.34 -28.41
N GLU A 343 -6.51 -17.23 -28.24
CA GLU A 343 -6.27 -18.34 -29.16
C GLU A 343 -7.46 -19.32 -29.20
N GLN A 344 -8.15 -19.54 -28.07
CA GLN A 344 -9.37 -20.35 -28.02
C GLN A 344 -10.59 -19.60 -28.58
N ARG A 345 -10.70 -18.30 -28.30
CA ARG A 345 -11.82 -17.45 -28.72
C ARG A 345 -11.35 -16.04 -29.05
N GLY A 346 -11.05 -15.80 -30.33
CA GLY A 346 -10.54 -14.50 -30.82
C GLY A 346 -11.41 -13.28 -30.49
N SER A 347 -12.73 -13.45 -30.36
CA SER A 347 -13.64 -12.35 -29.98
C SER A 347 -13.32 -11.75 -28.60
N CYS A 348 -12.67 -12.51 -27.71
CA CYS A 348 -12.25 -12.03 -26.39
C CYS A 348 -11.23 -10.89 -26.48
N CYS A 349 -10.41 -10.87 -27.54
CA CYS A 349 -9.40 -9.83 -27.77
C CYS A 349 -9.78 -8.82 -28.87
N THR A 350 -10.84 -9.07 -29.65
CA THR A 350 -11.24 -8.16 -30.74
C THR A 350 -12.58 -7.47 -30.53
N THR A 351 -13.44 -7.99 -29.64
CA THR A 351 -14.82 -7.52 -29.47
C THR A 351 -15.10 -7.10 -28.03
N ALA A 352 -15.07 -8.05 -27.10
CA ALA A 352 -15.32 -7.83 -25.68
C ALA A 352 -14.83 -9.02 -24.86
N TRP A 353 -14.42 -8.77 -23.62
CA TRP A 353 -14.16 -9.82 -22.65
C TRP A 353 -15.47 -10.14 -21.90
N ASP A 354 -16.29 -11.04 -22.45
CA ASP A 354 -17.60 -11.38 -21.88
C ASP A 354 -17.54 -12.53 -20.85
N ASP A 355 -18.68 -12.91 -20.27
CA ASP A 355 -18.77 -14.02 -19.29
C ASP A 355 -18.26 -15.35 -19.86
N THR A 356 -18.31 -15.54 -21.17
CA THR A 356 -17.73 -16.76 -21.77
C THR A 356 -16.21 -16.68 -21.80
N CYS A 357 -15.63 -15.50 -22.03
CA CYS A 357 -14.19 -15.29 -21.94
C CYS A 357 -13.70 -15.54 -20.50
N VAL A 358 -14.42 -15.03 -19.50
CA VAL A 358 -14.16 -15.31 -18.07
C VAL A 358 -14.24 -16.82 -17.79
N GLY A 359 -15.27 -17.50 -18.31
CA GLY A 359 -15.43 -18.96 -18.17
C GLY A 359 -14.32 -19.80 -18.82
N LEU A 360 -13.50 -19.23 -19.71
CA LEU A 360 -12.34 -19.89 -20.30
C LEU A 360 -11.07 -19.76 -19.44
N VAL A 361 -11.00 -18.82 -18.49
CA VAL A 361 -9.78 -18.53 -17.71
C VAL A 361 -9.31 -19.76 -16.92
N GLU A 362 -10.21 -20.42 -16.19
CA GLU A 362 -9.87 -21.61 -15.41
C GLU A 362 -9.44 -22.80 -16.28
N PRO A 363 -10.22 -23.25 -17.29
CA PRO A 363 -9.82 -24.40 -18.10
C PRO A 363 -8.62 -24.14 -19.02
N VAL A 364 -8.33 -22.88 -19.40
CA VAL A 364 -7.20 -22.55 -20.29
C VAL A 364 -5.93 -22.25 -19.49
N CYS A 365 -6.05 -21.51 -18.38
CA CYS A 365 -4.91 -20.98 -17.66
C CYS A 365 -4.70 -21.59 -16.27
N GLY A 366 -5.66 -22.38 -15.76
CA GLY A 366 -5.62 -22.91 -14.40
C GLY A 366 -5.81 -21.85 -13.30
N ARG A 367 -6.31 -20.66 -13.66
CA ARG A 367 -6.58 -19.56 -12.71
C ARG A 367 -8.08 -19.54 -12.39
N SER A 368 -8.44 -19.55 -11.10
CA SER A 368 -9.84 -19.49 -10.70
C SER A 368 -10.35 -18.05 -10.66
N CYS A 369 -11.56 -17.85 -11.18
CA CYS A 369 -12.27 -16.58 -11.07
C CYS A 369 -13.30 -16.53 -9.95
N ALA A 370 -13.47 -17.63 -9.20
CA ALA A 370 -14.46 -17.70 -8.13
C ALA A 370 -14.27 -16.59 -7.07
N GLU A 371 -13.02 -16.20 -6.80
CA GLU A 371 -12.67 -15.15 -5.84
C GLU A 371 -12.54 -13.74 -6.46
N HIS A 372 -12.82 -13.57 -7.75
CA HIS A 372 -12.53 -12.31 -8.45
C HIS A 372 -13.62 -11.83 -9.42
N THR A 373 -14.65 -12.65 -9.69
CA THR A 373 -15.81 -12.22 -10.47
C THR A 373 -16.79 -11.48 -9.57
N CYS A 374 -17.08 -10.24 -9.93
CA CYS A 374 -18.08 -9.43 -9.25
C CYS A 374 -19.44 -9.65 -9.90
N VAL A 375 -20.37 -10.26 -9.16
CA VAL A 375 -21.77 -10.35 -9.57
C VAL A 375 -22.61 -9.42 -8.70
N PRO A 376 -23.58 -8.67 -9.26
CA PRO A 376 -24.55 -7.95 -8.44
C PRO A 376 -25.25 -8.95 -7.55
N THR A 377 -25.26 -8.72 -6.23
CA THR A 377 -25.96 -9.64 -5.32
C THR A 377 -27.45 -9.54 -5.56
N VAL A 378 -28.10 -10.71 -5.61
CA VAL A 378 -29.55 -10.80 -5.41
C VAL A 378 -29.80 -10.98 -3.92
N TYR A 379 -30.87 -10.38 -3.42
CA TYR A 379 -31.33 -10.62 -2.06
C TYR A 379 -31.76 -12.09 -1.91
N GLU A 380 -30.93 -12.91 -1.27
CA GLU A 380 -31.10 -14.37 -1.11
C GLU A 380 -30.97 -14.77 0.38
N PRO A 381 -31.98 -14.49 1.22
CA PRO A 381 -31.89 -14.72 2.67
C PRO A 381 -31.70 -16.19 3.03
N GLU A 382 -32.21 -17.11 2.20
CA GLU A 382 -32.03 -18.56 2.36
C GLU A 382 -30.57 -19.01 2.32
N LYS A 383 -29.69 -18.35 1.55
CA LYS A 383 -28.24 -18.68 1.52
C LYS A 383 -27.53 -18.38 2.83
N TRP A 384 -28.16 -17.62 3.72
CA TRP A 384 -27.66 -17.29 5.05
C TRP A 384 -28.22 -18.19 6.14
N THR A 385 -28.74 -19.35 5.73
CA THR A 385 -29.21 -20.43 6.60
C THR A 385 -28.44 -21.71 6.25
N TYR A 386 -27.94 -22.41 7.26
CA TYR A 386 -27.35 -23.74 7.10
C TYR A 386 -28.42 -24.75 6.67
N THR A 387 -27.98 -25.89 6.13
CA THR A 387 -28.87 -27.00 5.72
C THR A 387 -29.75 -27.57 6.84
N ASP A 388 -29.39 -27.37 8.11
CA ASP A 388 -30.19 -27.75 9.28
C ASP A 388 -31.25 -26.70 9.68
N GLY A 389 -31.37 -25.61 8.92
CA GLY A 389 -32.29 -24.50 9.16
C GLY A 389 -31.77 -23.46 10.14
N THR A 390 -30.55 -23.61 10.68
CA THR A 390 -29.97 -22.62 11.59
C THR A 390 -29.38 -21.44 10.82
N ALA A 391 -29.53 -20.23 11.34
CA ALA A 391 -28.95 -19.06 10.71
C ALA A 391 -27.42 -19.06 10.79
N VAL A 392 -26.76 -18.63 9.70
CA VAL A 392 -25.32 -18.42 9.68
C VAL A 392 -24.97 -17.27 10.61
N GLN A 393 -24.16 -17.51 11.64
CA GLN A 393 -23.59 -16.45 12.46
C GLN A 393 -22.50 -15.72 11.66
N SER A 394 -22.91 -14.68 10.94
CA SER A 394 -22.04 -13.74 10.24
C SER A 394 -22.39 -12.35 10.69
N ASN A 395 -21.38 -11.51 10.88
CA ASN A 395 -21.62 -10.10 11.09
C ASN A 395 -22.08 -9.40 9.80
N CYS A 396 -22.49 -8.15 9.95
CA CYS A 396 -23.00 -7.33 8.86
C CYS A 396 -21.97 -7.09 7.76
N TYR A 397 -20.68 -7.03 8.10
CA TYR A 397 -19.61 -6.71 7.15
C TYR A 397 -19.35 -7.84 6.14
N TYR A 398 -19.29 -9.08 6.61
CA TYR A 398 -19.18 -10.26 5.74
C TYR A 398 -20.45 -10.49 4.92
N TYR A 399 -21.62 -10.26 5.53
CA TYR A 399 -22.89 -10.29 4.81
C TYR A 399 -22.90 -9.31 3.63
N ALA A 400 -22.46 -8.08 3.87
CA ALA A 400 -22.46 -7.04 2.86
C ALA A 400 -21.48 -7.29 1.72
N GLN A 401 -20.39 -8.01 1.98
CA GLN A 401 -19.43 -8.47 0.96
C GLN A 401 -19.81 -9.81 0.31
N ASN A 402 -20.95 -10.39 0.70
CA ASN A 402 -21.36 -11.73 0.26
C ASN A 402 -20.30 -12.81 0.55
N LYS A 403 -19.74 -12.80 1.76
CA LYS A 403 -18.71 -13.75 2.23
C LYS A 403 -19.18 -14.56 3.42
N TYR A 404 -18.84 -15.85 3.46
CA TYR A 404 -19.13 -16.66 4.64
C TYR A 404 -18.08 -16.50 5.74
N PRO A 405 -18.52 -16.56 7.00
CA PRO A 405 -17.62 -16.47 8.13
C PRO A 405 -16.65 -17.65 8.13
N VAL A 406 -15.36 -17.34 8.22
CA VAL A 406 -14.32 -18.36 8.42
C VAL A 406 -14.01 -18.44 9.90
N SER A 407 -14.03 -19.65 10.46
CA SER A 407 -13.75 -19.86 11.88
C SER A 407 -12.38 -19.28 12.27
N GLY A 408 -12.35 -18.51 13.37
CA GLY A 408 -11.13 -17.86 13.89
C GLY A 408 -10.72 -16.58 13.17
N VAL A 409 -11.39 -16.19 12.08
CA VAL A 409 -11.09 -14.95 11.36
C VAL A 409 -12.00 -13.84 11.87
N GLY A 410 -11.41 -12.67 12.16
CA GLY A 410 -12.18 -11.48 12.49
C GLY A 410 -13.09 -11.12 11.32
N GLN A 411 -14.33 -10.72 11.60
CA GLN A 411 -15.29 -10.40 10.56
C GLN A 411 -15.38 -8.88 10.33
N ASP A 412 -14.57 -8.08 11.02
CA ASP A 412 -14.58 -6.62 10.97
C ASP A 412 -13.76 -6.08 9.79
N PRO A 413 -13.96 -4.81 9.38
CA PRO A 413 -13.08 -4.15 8.41
C PRO A 413 -11.61 -4.22 8.82
N GLY A 414 -10.75 -4.54 7.87
CA GLY A 414 -9.31 -4.69 8.05
C GLY A 414 -8.86 -6.09 8.44
N TYR A 415 -9.75 -7.09 8.41
CA TYR A 415 -9.40 -8.47 8.78
C TYR A 415 -8.30 -9.06 7.88
N THR A 416 -8.22 -8.68 6.60
CA THR A 416 -7.18 -9.19 5.69
C THR A 416 -5.78 -8.69 6.09
N MET A 417 -5.74 -7.59 6.84
CA MET A 417 -4.54 -6.99 7.40
C MET A 417 -4.25 -7.48 8.83
N GLY A 418 -5.05 -8.41 9.35
CA GLY A 418 -4.95 -8.90 10.72
C GLY A 418 -5.37 -7.86 11.76
N LEU A 419 -6.15 -6.84 11.38
CA LEU A 419 -6.62 -5.80 12.28
C LEU A 419 -8.03 -6.09 12.78
N ARG A 420 -8.34 -5.59 13.98
CA ARG A 420 -9.69 -5.57 14.55
C ARG A 420 -9.97 -4.15 15.07
N PRO A 421 -10.67 -3.30 14.31
CA PRO A 421 -10.94 -1.94 14.75
C PRO A 421 -11.76 -1.98 16.04
N THR A 422 -11.32 -1.20 17.01
CA THR A 422 -12.14 -0.89 18.18
C THR A 422 -13.18 0.18 17.82
N SER A 423 -14.22 0.33 18.64
CA SER A 423 -15.20 1.42 18.46
C SER A 423 -14.58 2.82 18.52
N ALA A 424 -13.43 2.98 19.18
CA ALA A 424 -12.65 4.22 19.20
C ALA A 424 -11.94 4.52 17.86
N GLN A 425 -11.82 3.51 16.98
CA GLN A 425 -11.20 3.60 15.66
C GLN A 425 -12.24 3.63 14.54
N ALA A 426 -13.49 4.01 14.85
CA ALA A 426 -14.57 4.15 13.86
C ALA A 426 -14.16 4.99 12.64
N TYR A 427 -13.30 6.00 12.83
CA TYR A 427 -12.81 6.88 11.77
C TYR A 427 -11.87 6.18 10.76
N LEU A 428 -11.34 5.00 11.06
CA LEU A 428 -10.47 4.21 10.17
C LEU A 428 -11.24 3.15 9.37
N PHE A 429 -12.55 3.02 9.56
CA PHE A 429 -13.34 1.96 8.93
C PHE A 429 -13.26 2.01 7.41
N GLU A 430 -13.29 3.21 6.84
CA GLU A 430 -13.17 3.41 5.40
C GLU A 430 -11.82 2.90 4.89
N ASP A 431 -10.72 3.29 5.53
CA ASP A 431 -9.36 2.86 5.18
C ASP A 431 -9.18 1.35 5.33
N TYR A 432 -9.73 0.78 6.40
CA TYR A 432 -9.63 -0.66 6.67
C TYR A 432 -10.43 -1.49 5.67
N ALA A 433 -11.63 -1.02 5.32
CA ALA A 433 -12.43 -1.63 4.28
C ALA A 433 -11.74 -1.51 2.90
N ALA A 434 -11.11 -0.37 2.61
CA ALA A 434 -10.33 -0.20 1.41
C ALA A 434 -9.13 -1.17 1.36
N GLY A 435 -8.46 -1.41 2.50
CA GLY A 435 -7.40 -2.43 2.62
C GLY A 435 -7.88 -3.87 2.40
N ASP A 436 -9.13 -4.16 2.75
CA ASP A 436 -9.81 -5.43 2.42
C ASP A 436 -10.24 -5.54 0.94
N GLY A 437 -9.90 -4.56 0.09
CA GLY A 437 -10.17 -4.55 -1.35
C GLY A 437 -11.53 -3.98 -1.75
N LEU A 438 -12.23 -3.29 -0.82
CA LEU A 438 -13.41 -2.50 -1.18
C LEU A 438 -12.97 -1.18 -1.81
N ILE A 439 -13.80 -0.63 -2.68
CA ILE A 439 -13.51 0.63 -3.37
C ILE A 439 -14.30 1.75 -2.69
N PRO A 440 -13.64 2.78 -2.13
CA PRO A 440 -14.32 3.96 -1.62
C PRO A 440 -15.22 4.59 -2.68
N SER A 441 -16.37 5.09 -2.27
CA SER A 441 -17.31 5.70 -3.19
C SER A 441 -18.25 6.65 -2.45
N SER A 442 -19.29 7.13 -3.12
CA SER A 442 -20.35 7.94 -2.52
C SER A 442 -21.71 7.28 -2.64
N LEU A 443 -22.70 7.89 -2.01
CA LEU A 443 -24.11 7.50 -2.11
C LEU A 443 -24.61 7.51 -3.55
N THR A 444 -24.22 8.52 -4.33
CA THR A 444 -24.74 8.75 -5.69
C THR A 444 -23.86 8.17 -6.78
N GLU A 445 -22.63 7.81 -6.46
CA GLU A 445 -21.70 7.25 -7.43
C GLU A 445 -21.97 5.75 -7.63
N PRO A 446 -22.19 5.31 -8.89
CA PRO A 446 -22.39 3.91 -9.18
C PRO A 446 -21.10 3.13 -8.91
N CYS A 447 -21.25 1.89 -8.45
CA CYS A 447 -20.09 1.03 -8.30
C CYS A 447 -19.54 0.56 -9.66
N PRO A 448 -18.20 0.52 -9.82
CA PRO A 448 -17.59 0.00 -11.02
C PRO A 448 -17.71 -1.53 -11.09
N ASP A 449 -17.51 -2.09 -12.29
CA ASP A 449 -17.31 -3.52 -12.52
C ASP A 449 -18.37 -4.43 -11.87
N ASN A 450 -19.65 -4.03 -11.93
CA ASN A 450 -20.78 -4.76 -11.34
C ASN A 450 -20.66 -5.03 -9.82
N ARG A 451 -19.82 -4.27 -9.12
CA ARG A 451 -19.68 -4.35 -7.66
C ARG A 451 -20.97 -3.88 -6.97
N THR A 452 -21.24 -4.42 -5.80
CA THR A 452 -22.36 -4.01 -4.96
C THR A 452 -21.98 -2.83 -4.10
N LYS A 453 -22.88 -1.84 -4.03
CA LYS A 453 -22.76 -0.72 -3.10
C LYS A 453 -22.97 -1.22 -1.68
N ILE A 454 -22.07 -0.81 -0.80
CA ILE A 454 -22.14 -1.02 0.64
C ILE A 454 -22.22 0.34 1.33
N TYR A 455 -23.03 0.43 2.37
CA TYR A 455 -23.10 1.56 3.28
C TYR A 455 -22.66 1.09 4.67
N MET A 456 -21.65 1.73 5.22
CA MET A 456 -21.14 1.48 6.56
C MET A 456 -21.48 2.65 7.45
N TYR A 457 -22.02 2.34 8.63
CA TYR A 457 -22.33 3.28 9.68
C TYR A 457 -21.64 2.82 10.95
N ALA A 458 -20.81 3.66 11.56
CA ALA A 458 -20.14 3.35 12.82
C ALA A 458 -20.38 4.45 13.86
N ASN A 459 -20.68 4.04 15.10
CA ASN A 459 -20.73 4.90 16.27
C ASN A 459 -19.88 4.31 17.41
N PRO A 460 -19.57 5.08 18.46
CA PRO A 460 -18.85 4.56 19.63
C PRO A 460 -19.66 3.46 20.35
N GLY A 461 -19.51 2.21 19.93
CA GLY A 461 -20.13 1.03 20.55
C GLY A 461 -20.85 0.09 19.58
N SER A 462 -21.07 0.49 18.32
CA SER A 462 -21.68 -0.37 17.30
C SER A 462 -21.29 0.08 15.90
N TYR A 463 -21.23 -0.86 14.96
CA TYR A 463 -21.22 -0.55 13.55
C TYR A 463 -22.24 -1.43 12.82
N HIS A 464 -22.81 -0.87 11.76
CA HIS A 464 -23.79 -1.49 10.90
C HIS A 464 -23.30 -1.40 9.46
N VAL A 465 -23.56 -2.45 8.70
CA VAL A 465 -23.17 -2.51 7.30
C VAL A 465 -24.37 -3.00 6.52
N TYR A 466 -24.75 -2.20 5.55
CA TYR A 466 -25.86 -2.44 4.63
C TYR A 466 -25.28 -2.69 3.25
N ARG A 467 -25.92 -3.55 2.46
CA ARG A 467 -25.61 -3.72 1.04
C ARG A 467 -26.80 -3.33 0.19
N GLN A 468 -26.54 -2.82 -1.01
CA GLN A 468 -27.55 -2.57 -2.01
C GLN A 468 -27.60 -3.76 -2.98
N ASP A 469 -28.70 -4.50 -2.97
CA ASP A 469 -28.94 -5.61 -3.87
C ASP A 469 -29.23 -5.10 -5.29
N GLY A 470 -29.15 -5.97 -6.30
CA GLY A 470 -29.22 -5.62 -7.73
C GLY A 470 -30.55 -5.01 -8.19
N ASP A 471 -31.60 -5.08 -7.36
CA ASP A 471 -32.89 -4.42 -7.57
C ASP A 471 -32.96 -3.01 -6.93
N GLY A 472 -31.86 -2.57 -6.30
CA GLY A 472 -31.74 -1.28 -5.60
C GLY A 472 -32.13 -1.34 -4.12
N THR A 473 -32.65 -2.46 -3.62
CA THR A 473 -33.06 -2.62 -2.22
C THR A 473 -31.84 -2.66 -1.30
N TRP A 474 -31.87 -1.92 -0.19
CA TRP A 474 -30.87 -2.07 0.86
C TRP A 474 -31.23 -3.24 1.77
N SER A 475 -30.26 -4.09 2.11
CA SER A 475 -30.46 -5.15 3.09
C SER A 475 -29.33 -5.16 4.09
N ASP A 476 -29.64 -5.57 5.31
CA ASP A 476 -28.67 -5.86 6.35
C ASP A 476 -28.99 -7.17 7.06
N LYS A 477 -28.05 -7.59 7.91
CA LYS A 477 -28.18 -8.81 8.68
C LYS A 477 -27.88 -8.53 10.14
N PHE A 478 -28.93 -8.39 10.94
CA PHE A 478 -28.79 -8.27 12.38
C PHE A 478 -28.40 -9.61 12.99
N ALA A 479 -27.21 -9.68 13.59
CA ALA A 479 -26.66 -10.89 14.21
C ALA A 479 -27.59 -11.53 15.26
N ALA A 480 -28.47 -10.75 15.89
CA ALA A 480 -29.40 -11.21 16.92
C ALA A 480 -30.62 -11.99 16.38
N TRP A 481 -30.99 -11.85 15.10
CA TRP A 481 -32.19 -12.46 14.51
C TRP A 481 -31.88 -13.41 13.35
N GLY A 482 -30.61 -13.48 12.92
CA GLY A 482 -30.07 -14.51 12.03
C GLY A 482 -30.46 -14.39 10.55
N LEU A 483 -31.64 -13.85 10.25
CA LEU A 483 -32.09 -13.63 8.88
C LEU A 483 -31.71 -12.23 8.40
N ALA A 484 -31.32 -12.14 7.13
CA ALA A 484 -31.23 -10.86 6.44
C ALA A 484 -32.63 -10.23 6.39
N VAL A 485 -32.70 -8.90 6.49
CA VAL A 485 -33.96 -8.16 6.44
C VAL A 485 -33.84 -7.11 5.34
N PRO A 486 -34.79 -7.07 4.38
CA PRO A 486 -34.80 -5.99 3.40
C PRO A 486 -35.24 -4.72 4.11
N THR A 487 -34.48 -3.66 3.90
CA THR A 487 -34.75 -2.32 4.39
C THR A 487 -35.17 -1.48 3.19
N PRO A 488 -36.42 -1.00 3.12
CA PRO A 488 -36.85 -0.16 2.01
C PRO A 488 -35.92 1.04 1.84
N ASP A 489 -35.50 1.32 0.61
CA ASP A 489 -34.79 2.56 0.28
C ASP A 489 -35.78 3.73 0.31
N THR A 490 -36.11 4.21 1.50
CA THR A 490 -37.03 5.33 1.66
C THR A 490 -36.42 6.66 1.26
N GLY A 491 -35.14 6.72 0.84
CA GLY A 491 -34.36 7.96 0.72
C GLY A 491 -34.09 8.63 2.08
N ASP A 492 -35.01 8.49 3.02
CA ASP A 492 -34.85 8.72 4.45
C ASP A 492 -34.20 7.50 5.08
N ARG A 493 -32.91 7.59 5.40
CA ARG A 493 -32.18 6.51 6.07
C ARG A 493 -32.89 6.17 7.40
N PRO A 494 -33.31 4.92 7.63
CA PRO A 494 -34.08 4.57 8.82
C PRO A 494 -33.31 4.92 10.11
N GLN A 495 -33.83 5.87 10.88
CA GLN A 495 -33.54 6.09 12.30
C GLN A 495 -32.06 6.05 12.75
N HIS A 496 -31.25 7.05 12.37
CA HIS A 496 -29.99 7.36 13.07
C HIS A 496 -29.99 8.73 13.77
N LEU A 497 -31.18 9.20 14.14
CA LEU A 497 -31.37 10.43 14.93
C LEU A 497 -31.06 10.26 16.44
N ALA A 498 -30.60 9.09 16.90
CA ALA A 498 -30.60 8.76 18.33
C ALA A 498 -29.27 8.90 19.10
N ASP A 499 -28.11 9.14 18.45
CA ASP A 499 -26.92 9.63 19.17
C ASP A 499 -25.99 10.40 18.21
N GLN A 500 -26.17 11.71 18.15
CA GLN A 500 -25.43 12.63 17.25
C GLN A 500 -23.96 12.83 17.62
N ARG A 501 -23.33 11.88 18.33
CA ARG A 501 -21.91 11.96 18.71
C ARG A 501 -20.99 11.54 17.56
N ASN A 502 -21.10 12.24 16.43
CA ASN A 502 -20.29 12.10 15.21
C ASN A 502 -20.22 10.65 14.66
N PRO A 503 -21.29 10.14 14.04
CA PRO A 503 -21.21 8.88 13.32
C PRO A 503 -20.25 9.00 12.14
N VAL A 504 -19.48 7.94 11.89
CA VAL A 504 -18.69 7.79 10.67
C VAL A 504 -19.55 7.05 9.67
N GLU A 505 -19.77 7.67 8.52
CA GLU A 505 -20.51 7.11 7.41
C GLU A 505 -19.58 6.93 6.22
N ALA A 506 -19.57 5.76 5.63
CA ALA A 506 -18.77 5.46 4.46
C ALA A 506 -19.58 4.68 3.43
N TYR A 507 -19.33 4.96 2.16
CA TYR A 507 -19.90 4.22 1.03
C TYR A 507 -18.77 3.50 0.32
N MET A 508 -19.02 2.23 0.02
CA MET A 508 -18.02 1.34 -0.54
C MET A 508 -18.60 0.56 -1.71
N CYS A 509 -17.74 -0.01 -2.54
CA CYS A 509 -18.11 -0.98 -3.56
C CYS A 509 -17.35 -2.29 -3.31
N ALA A 510 -18.10 -3.36 -3.06
CA ALA A 510 -17.56 -4.70 -2.87
C ALA A 510 -17.79 -5.57 -4.09
N CYS A 511 -16.79 -6.37 -4.41
CA CYS A 511 -16.97 -7.49 -5.32
C CYS A 511 -17.69 -8.60 -4.56
N ASN A 512 -18.89 -8.98 -4.99
CA ASN A 512 -19.53 -10.17 -4.43
C ASN A 512 -19.09 -11.40 -5.20
N HIS A 513 -18.62 -12.39 -4.46
CA HIS A 513 -18.37 -13.70 -5.00
C HIS A 513 -19.68 -14.50 -5.05
N PRO A 514 -19.89 -15.35 -6.07
CA PRO A 514 -20.97 -16.32 -6.05
C PRO A 514 -20.86 -17.18 -4.79
N LEU A 515 -21.89 -17.13 -3.94
CA LEU A 515 -22.01 -18.07 -2.84
C LEU A 515 -22.47 -19.44 -3.39
N PRO A 516 -22.03 -20.57 -2.82
CA PRO A 516 -22.64 -21.87 -3.08
C PRO A 516 -24.13 -21.81 -2.75
N ASP A 517 -24.92 -22.63 -3.42
CA ASP A 517 -26.38 -22.65 -3.24
C ASP A 517 -26.80 -22.95 -1.80
N GLN A 518 -26.01 -23.75 -1.07
CA GLN A 518 -26.20 -24.05 0.34
C GLN A 518 -24.87 -24.28 1.07
N LEU A 519 -24.80 -23.85 2.33
CA LEU A 519 -23.70 -24.21 3.22
C LEU A 519 -23.87 -25.63 3.77
N PRO A 520 -22.76 -26.38 3.94
CA PRO A 520 -22.79 -27.64 4.67
C PRO A 520 -23.30 -27.43 6.11
N PRO A 521 -23.78 -28.48 6.79
CA PRO A 521 -24.21 -28.38 8.18
C PRO A 521 -23.12 -27.76 9.06
N ARG A 522 -23.53 -27.03 10.11
CA ARG A 522 -22.60 -26.45 11.07
C ARG A 522 -21.75 -27.56 11.68
N GLN A 523 -20.42 -27.48 11.50
CA GLN A 523 -19.47 -28.42 12.07
C GLN A 523 -19.26 -28.19 13.57
#